data_AF-A0A6H1ZWL5-F1
#
_entry.id   AF-A0A6H1ZWL5-F1
#
_cell.length_a   1.000
_cell.length_b   1.000
_cell.length_c   1.000
_cell.angle_alpha   90.00
_cell.angle_beta   90.00
_cell.angle_gamma   90.00
#
_symmetry.space_group_name_H-M   'P 1'
#
loop_
_entity.id
_entity.type
_entity.pdbx_description
1 polymer ?
#
loop_
_entity_poly.entity_id
_entity_poly.type
_entity_poly.pdbx_seq_one_letter_code
_entity_poly.pdbx_strand_id
1 'polypeptide(L)'
;MRRTGGQNGIELEAFVQDRSLIDNDHLGFKHKSASFAFKSISANFYLDDGKPEYPSNPHSSLEELIEEIKSVLAQVQDICEREGWLFSSIGCHPFASSFASYHIHTSLSEVPLVKDIAQTRKYLLDLQPYIALLSQNSPAICGTKAPYKDVRLTYSRWARFTNSERSSHDDHYLSLAEGRTGHTNVNTLECRLPSSCSLHQGEAVLVFIKAMVELANLPILPIAKNETMFYRVLKWGGQALIPVMDYSTMNFLGSGKEVLVPISELFRLFLTDNTIQPVFREIIQELPSKDRDDVMEYFKIIASGLTPSDYIIKLCEDLNWDNKAISEAISRITMEGYLNSKPFWELIPTPSKPELPMIKDIYSLEEALELIKEKGTSVKFESTEDLDYILHTSKYSLRNCAGTRIILRNLAKKPEMQSISSFLNNRKLMSSEATRILNFLARKKVLETNSPTEWTSELQYGPGKKFPYVIQLAREENLL
;
A
#
# COMPACT_ATOMS: atom_id res chain seq x y z
N MET A 1 16.65 -23.64 -11.63
CA MET A 1 17.38 -22.53 -12.29
C MET A 1 16.61 -21.26 -11.96
N ARG A 2 17.20 -20.35 -11.17
CA ARG A 2 16.54 -19.12 -10.70
C ARG A 2 16.87 -17.94 -11.63
N ARG A 3 15.94 -16.99 -11.69
CA ARG A 3 15.70 -15.99 -12.74
C ARG A 3 16.35 -14.65 -12.38
N THR A 4 17.59 -14.40 -12.79
CA THR A 4 18.30 -13.13 -12.49
C THR A 4 18.37 -12.19 -13.71
N GLY A 5 17.35 -12.16 -14.57
CA GLY A 5 17.42 -11.50 -15.90
C GLY A 5 16.30 -10.52 -16.23
N GLY A 6 15.68 -9.87 -15.24
CA GLY A 6 14.64 -8.86 -15.47
C GLY A 6 15.24 -7.47 -15.68
N GLN A 7 14.66 -6.66 -16.58
CA GLN A 7 15.01 -5.24 -16.71
C GLN A 7 14.38 -4.43 -15.57
N ASN A 8 15.13 -3.47 -15.05
CA ASN A 8 14.75 -2.56 -13.98
C ASN A 8 14.96 -1.12 -14.44
N GLY A 9 14.15 -0.20 -13.92
CA GLY A 9 14.29 1.23 -14.20
C GLY A 9 13.58 2.06 -13.15
N ILE A 10 13.82 3.37 -13.17
CA ILE A 10 13.14 4.32 -12.30
C ILE A 10 12.65 5.53 -13.09
N GLU A 11 11.68 6.24 -12.54
CA GLU A 11 11.39 7.63 -12.92
C GLU A 11 11.56 8.50 -11.68
N LEU A 12 12.45 9.49 -11.78
CA LEU A 12 12.79 10.40 -10.70
C LEU A 12 12.26 11.79 -11.02
N GLU A 13 11.22 12.20 -10.30
CA GLU A 13 10.71 13.56 -10.35
C GLU A 13 11.31 14.41 -9.22
N ALA A 14 11.64 15.68 -9.47
CA ALA A 14 12.33 16.51 -8.48
C ALA A 14 11.88 17.97 -8.46
N PHE A 15 12.11 18.62 -7.33
CA PHE A 15 11.96 20.05 -7.18
C PHE A 15 13.25 20.77 -7.56
N VAL A 16 13.12 21.90 -8.28
CA VAL A 16 14.25 22.78 -8.60
C VAL A 16 13.90 24.22 -8.24
N GLN A 17 14.67 24.84 -7.36
CA GLN A 17 14.47 26.20 -6.86
C GLN A 17 15.66 27.10 -7.18
N ASP A 18 15.43 28.36 -7.48
CA ASP A 18 16.47 29.38 -7.60
C ASP A 18 16.83 29.92 -6.22
N ARG A 19 18.08 29.73 -5.78
CA ARG A 19 18.56 30.11 -4.45
C ARG A 19 18.39 31.61 -4.18
N SER A 20 18.46 32.45 -5.22
CA SER A 20 18.33 33.90 -5.09
C SER A 20 16.89 34.38 -4.83
N LEU A 21 15.90 33.51 -5.05
CA LEU A 21 14.48 33.90 -5.00
C LEU A 21 13.75 33.41 -3.74
N ILE A 22 14.33 32.49 -2.97
CA ILE A 22 13.67 31.82 -1.83
C ILE A 22 13.24 32.80 -0.72
N ASP A 23 14.01 33.88 -0.51
CA ASP A 23 13.77 34.89 0.53
C ASP A 23 12.79 36.01 0.10
N ASN A 24 12.34 36.04 -1.16
CA ASN A 24 11.57 37.15 -1.74
C ASN A 24 10.05 36.89 -1.83
N ASP A 25 9.45 36.16 -0.86
CA ASP A 25 8.04 35.70 -0.89
C ASP A 25 7.64 34.88 -2.15
N HIS A 26 8.64 34.52 -2.96
CA HIS A 26 8.50 33.66 -4.11
C HIS A 26 9.13 32.31 -3.77
N LEU A 27 8.38 31.22 -3.98
CA LEU A 27 8.92 29.86 -3.77
C LEU A 27 10.10 29.53 -4.70
N GLY A 28 10.38 30.38 -5.70
CA GLY A 28 11.60 30.34 -6.50
C GLY A 28 11.68 29.16 -7.47
N PHE A 29 10.62 28.38 -7.67
CA PHE A 29 10.67 27.16 -8.48
C PHE A 29 10.97 27.46 -9.97
N LYS A 30 12.01 26.82 -10.51
CA LYS A 30 12.50 26.98 -11.90
C LYS A 30 12.28 25.74 -12.77
N HIS A 31 11.30 24.92 -12.45
CA HIS A 31 11.12 23.60 -13.06
C HIS A 31 11.15 23.57 -14.59
N LYS A 32 10.46 24.50 -15.28
CA LYS A 32 10.46 24.57 -16.75
C LYS A 32 11.85 24.87 -17.32
N SER A 33 12.53 25.85 -16.74
CA SER A 33 13.90 26.20 -17.12
C SER A 33 14.87 25.05 -16.84
N ALA A 34 14.69 24.39 -15.69
CA ALA A 34 15.49 23.24 -15.29
C ALA A 34 15.34 22.04 -16.23
N SER A 35 14.11 21.64 -16.55
CA SER A 35 13.86 20.54 -17.50
C SER A 35 14.48 20.83 -18.88
N PHE A 36 14.39 22.08 -19.37
CA PHE A 36 15.04 22.45 -20.62
C PHE A 36 16.57 22.35 -20.54
N ALA A 37 17.18 22.80 -19.43
CA ALA A 37 18.61 22.68 -19.22
C ALA A 37 19.05 21.21 -19.10
N PHE A 38 18.31 20.38 -18.35
CA PHE A 38 18.63 18.97 -18.13
C PHE A 38 18.50 18.10 -19.38
N LYS A 39 17.72 18.53 -20.39
CA LYS A 39 17.70 17.90 -21.71
C LYS A 39 19.05 17.90 -22.44
N SER A 40 19.98 18.78 -22.04
CA SER A 40 21.36 18.76 -22.55
C SER A 40 22.20 17.61 -21.97
N ILE A 41 21.80 17.06 -20.81
CA ILE A 41 22.42 15.90 -20.17
C ILE A 41 21.87 14.61 -20.78
N SER A 42 20.54 14.50 -20.84
CA SER A 42 19.85 13.35 -21.41
C SER A 42 18.55 13.78 -22.09
N ALA A 43 18.32 13.26 -23.30
CA ALA A 43 17.08 13.48 -24.02
C ALA A 43 15.84 12.90 -23.30
N ASN A 44 16.06 12.02 -22.32
CA ASN A 44 15.01 11.40 -21.51
C ASN A 44 14.32 12.38 -20.57
N PHE A 45 14.96 13.49 -20.18
CA PHE A 45 14.32 14.47 -19.30
C PHE A 45 13.06 15.08 -19.93
N TYR A 46 11.97 15.13 -19.18
CA TYR A 46 10.75 15.83 -19.59
C TYR A 46 10.12 16.61 -18.42
N LEU A 47 8.94 17.18 -18.66
CA LEU A 47 8.15 17.86 -17.64
C LEU A 47 6.96 16.99 -17.26
N ASP A 48 6.89 16.54 -16.00
CA ASP A 48 5.69 15.92 -15.42
C ASP A 48 5.08 16.83 -14.36
N ASP A 49 3.77 17.10 -14.47
CA ASP A 49 3.05 18.06 -13.63
C ASP A 49 3.85 19.36 -13.37
N GLY A 50 4.55 19.82 -14.42
CA GLY A 50 5.38 21.02 -14.42
C GLY A 50 6.74 20.92 -13.74
N LYS A 51 7.21 19.73 -13.33
CA LYS A 51 8.52 19.43 -12.69
C LYS A 51 9.43 18.62 -13.62
N PRO A 52 10.76 18.77 -13.53
CA PRO A 52 11.66 17.90 -14.27
C PRO A 52 11.54 16.46 -13.76
N GLU A 53 11.36 15.53 -14.69
CA GLU A 53 11.36 14.10 -14.44
C GLU A 53 12.40 13.41 -15.31
N TYR A 54 13.12 12.46 -14.73
CA TYR A 54 14.12 11.63 -15.39
C TYR A 54 13.69 10.16 -15.38
N PRO A 55 13.26 9.59 -16.51
CA PRO A 55 13.16 8.15 -16.67
C PRO A 55 14.54 7.58 -17.01
N SER A 56 15.00 6.60 -16.24
CA SER A 56 16.24 5.89 -16.53
C SER A 56 16.09 5.01 -17.78
N ASN A 57 17.21 4.59 -18.36
CA ASN A 57 17.16 3.46 -19.28
C ASN A 57 16.80 2.16 -18.52
N PRO A 58 16.25 1.15 -19.22
CA PRO A 58 16.06 -0.18 -18.63
C PRO A 58 17.40 -0.91 -18.51
N HIS A 59 17.72 -1.38 -17.29
CA HIS A 59 18.97 -2.08 -16.97
C HIS A 59 18.73 -3.49 -16.47
N SER A 60 19.60 -4.42 -16.85
CA SER A 60 19.52 -5.81 -16.38
C SER A 60 20.07 -6.00 -14.96
N SER A 61 20.97 -5.11 -14.55
CA SER A 61 21.60 -5.09 -13.23
C SER A 61 21.16 -3.85 -12.45
N LEU A 62 20.99 -3.99 -11.13
CA LEU A 62 20.80 -2.83 -10.25
C LEU A 62 22.06 -1.96 -10.18
N GLU A 63 23.26 -2.55 -10.25
CA GLU A 63 24.53 -1.80 -10.30
C GLU A 63 24.57 -0.82 -11.47
N GLU A 64 24.28 -1.29 -12.70
CA GLU A 64 24.25 -0.44 -13.90
C GLU A 64 23.20 0.69 -13.80
N LEU A 65 22.02 0.38 -13.26
CA LEU A 65 20.96 1.36 -13.02
C LEU A 65 21.42 2.45 -12.05
N ILE A 66 22.00 2.06 -10.92
CA ILE A 66 22.47 3.00 -9.90
C ILE A 66 23.63 3.85 -10.45
N GLU A 67 24.56 3.26 -11.19
CA GLU A 67 25.65 4.00 -11.85
C GLU A 67 25.13 5.04 -12.85
N GLU A 68 24.12 4.70 -13.66
CA GLU A 68 23.48 5.68 -14.56
C GLU A 68 22.89 6.86 -13.77
N ILE A 69 22.10 6.56 -12.73
CA ILE A 69 21.42 7.59 -11.94
C ILE A 69 22.45 8.53 -11.28
N LYS A 70 23.51 7.97 -10.68
CA LYS A 70 24.60 8.75 -10.08
C LYS A 70 25.28 9.65 -11.13
N SER A 71 25.57 9.11 -12.31
CA SER A 71 26.21 9.84 -13.42
C SER A 71 25.35 11.00 -13.95
N VAL A 72 24.04 10.77 -14.12
CA VAL A 72 23.10 11.81 -14.56
C VAL A 72 22.95 12.90 -13.51
N LEU A 73 22.85 12.53 -12.23
CA LEU A 73 22.65 13.50 -11.16
C LEU A 73 23.91 14.32 -10.84
N ALA A 74 25.10 13.79 -11.10
CA ALA A 74 26.34 14.58 -11.08
C ALA A 74 26.28 15.73 -12.09
N GLN A 75 25.86 15.45 -13.33
CA GLN A 75 25.73 16.49 -14.35
C GLN A 75 24.59 17.46 -14.03
N VAL A 76 23.50 16.99 -13.43
CA VAL A 76 22.41 17.85 -12.94
C VAL A 76 22.92 18.81 -11.86
N GLN A 77 23.76 18.34 -10.94
CA GLN A 77 24.38 19.19 -9.93
C GLN A 77 25.23 20.28 -10.57
N ASP A 78 26.09 19.94 -11.54
CA ASP A 78 26.95 20.93 -12.23
C ASP A 78 26.12 22.07 -12.86
N ILE A 79 24.98 21.73 -13.47
CA ILE A 79 24.05 22.73 -14.00
C ILE A 79 23.44 23.54 -12.85
N CYS A 80 22.92 22.89 -11.81
CA CYS A 80 22.31 23.58 -10.68
C CYS A 80 23.30 24.54 -10.00
N GLU A 81 24.55 24.16 -9.81
CA GLU A 81 25.58 25.03 -9.21
C GLU A 81 25.87 26.25 -10.07
N ARG A 82 26.04 26.07 -11.39
CA ARG A 82 26.26 27.18 -12.32
C ARG A 82 25.08 28.16 -12.36
N GLU A 83 23.85 27.64 -12.33
CA GLU A 83 22.64 28.45 -12.41
C GLU A 83 22.20 29.00 -11.03
N GLY A 84 22.87 28.63 -9.94
CA GLY A 84 22.47 29.01 -8.58
C GLY A 84 21.16 28.34 -8.14
N TRP A 85 20.85 27.15 -8.67
CA TRP A 85 19.67 26.38 -8.33
C TRP A 85 19.94 25.34 -7.24
N LEU A 86 18.87 24.97 -6.54
CA LEU A 86 18.79 23.88 -5.59
C LEU A 86 17.93 22.79 -6.21
N PHE A 87 18.42 21.55 -6.18
CA PHE A 87 17.68 20.37 -6.63
C PHE A 87 17.38 19.48 -5.43
N SER A 88 16.12 19.10 -5.29
CA SER A 88 15.60 18.40 -4.12
C SER A 88 14.70 17.25 -4.53
N SER A 89 15.07 16.04 -4.12
CA SER A 89 14.28 14.82 -4.34
C SER A 89 13.51 14.48 -3.07
N ILE A 90 12.25 14.92 -3.02
CA ILE A 90 11.37 14.81 -1.86
C ILE A 90 9.91 14.73 -2.33
N GLY A 91 9.05 13.95 -1.66
CA GLY A 91 7.68 13.72 -2.10
C GLY A 91 6.81 14.97 -2.17
N CYS A 92 7.05 15.92 -1.27
CA CYS A 92 6.52 17.27 -1.29
C CYS A 92 7.57 18.16 -0.64
N HIS A 93 8.04 19.17 -1.36
CA HIS A 93 8.92 20.16 -0.75
C HIS A 93 8.15 20.89 0.37
N PRO A 94 8.73 21.14 1.57
CA PRO A 94 7.97 21.67 2.70
C PRO A 94 7.19 22.96 2.42
N PHE A 95 7.67 23.76 1.47
CA PHE A 95 7.07 25.03 1.04
C PHE A 95 6.33 24.95 -0.31
N ALA A 96 6.30 23.79 -0.96
CA ALA A 96 5.51 23.57 -2.17
C ALA A 96 4.07 23.18 -1.86
N SER A 97 3.21 23.26 -2.88
CA SER A 97 1.85 22.73 -2.90
C SER A 97 1.66 21.56 -3.89
N SER A 98 2.73 21.17 -4.59
CA SER A 98 2.76 20.07 -5.55
C SER A 98 3.53 18.87 -5.00
N PHE A 99 3.48 17.74 -5.70
CA PHE A 99 4.07 16.48 -5.26
C PHE A 99 5.06 15.94 -6.29
N ALA A 100 6.13 15.26 -5.85
CA ALA A 100 7.07 14.58 -6.71
C ALA A 100 7.13 13.07 -6.44
N SER A 101 7.12 12.25 -7.48
CA SER A 101 7.15 10.79 -7.39
C SER A 101 8.55 10.17 -7.54
N TYR A 102 8.63 8.89 -7.14
CA TYR A 102 9.71 7.97 -7.52
C TYR A 102 9.06 6.69 -8.06
N HIS A 103 9.01 6.53 -9.38
CA HIS A 103 8.44 5.33 -9.97
C HIS A 103 9.49 4.25 -10.08
N ILE A 104 9.09 3.00 -9.82
CA ILE A 104 9.95 1.84 -9.94
C ILE A 104 9.38 0.90 -10.98
N HIS A 105 10.19 0.61 -11.99
CA HIS A 105 9.89 -0.32 -13.06
C HIS A 105 10.69 -1.60 -12.83
N THR A 106 9.98 -2.72 -12.76
CA THR A 106 10.61 -4.04 -12.67
C THR A 106 9.93 -4.98 -13.64
N SER A 107 10.73 -5.71 -14.40
CA SER A 107 10.21 -6.70 -15.34
C SER A 107 9.56 -7.85 -14.59
N LEU A 108 8.40 -8.27 -15.09
CA LEU A 108 7.86 -9.58 -14.80
C LEU A 108 8.62 -10.59 -15.70
N SER A 109 8.98 -11.76 -15.18
CA SER A 109 9.76 -12.78 -15.92
C SER A 109 9.22 -13.07 -17.33
N GLU A 110 10.07 -13.51 -18.27
CA GLU A 110 9.74 -13.76 -19.68
C GLU A 110 8.32 -14.30 -19.93
N VAL A 111 7.54 -13.54 -20.69
CA VAL A 111 6.13 -13.76 -21.07
C VAL A 111 5.26 -14.22 -19.89
N PRO A 112 4.98 -13.34 -18.91
CA PRO A 112 4.13 -13.71 -17.79
C PRO A 112 2.71 -14.03 -18.29
N LEU A 113 2.10 -15.09 -17.77
CA LEU A 113 0.68 -15.33 -18.03
C LEU A 113 -0.12 -14.18 -17.40
N VAL A 114 -1.22 -13.76 -18.04
CA VAL A 114 -2.11 -12.68 -17.52
C VAL A 114 -2.51 -12.91 -16.05
N LYS A 115 -2.68 -14.18 -15.66
CA LYS A 115 -2.98 -14.57 -14.28
C LYS A 115 -1.85 -14.21 -13.30
N ASP A 116 -0.60 -14.35 -13.70
CA ASP A 116 0.57 -14.06 -12.86
C ASP A 116 0.72 -12.56 -12.64
N ILE A 117 0.38 -11.76 -13.66
CA ILE A 117 0.32 -10.30 -13.56
C ILE A 117 -0.76 -9.86 -12.56
N ALA A 118 -1.99 -10.36 -12.72
CA ALA A 118 -3.10 -10.02 -11.83
C ALA A 118 -2.82 -10.42 -10.38
N GLN A 119 -2.19 -11.58 -10.17
CA GLN A 119 -1.78 -12.05 -8.85
C GLN A 119 -0.68 -11.17 -8.24
N THR A 120 0.37 -10.85 -9.01
CA THR A 120 1.47 -9.97 -8.57
C THR A 120 0.97 -8.57 -8.23
N ARG A 121 0.06 -8.05 -9.04
CA ARG A 121 -0.55 -6.74 -8.79
C ARG A 121 -1.40 -6.73 -7.53
N LYS A 122 -2.26 -7.74 -7.36
CA LYS A 122 -3.03 -7.92 -6.12
C LYS A 122 -2.11 -8.02 -4.91
N TYR A 123 -1.02 -8.78 -5.04
CA TYR A 123 -0.02 -8.96 -3.99
C TYR A 123 0.61 -7.63 -3.56
N LEU A 124 1.04 -6.81 -4.52
CA LEU A 124 1.62 -5.50 -4.23
C LEU A 124 0.60 -4.47 -3.73
N LEU A 125 -0.64 -4.53 -4.19
CA LEU A 125 -1.74 -3.73 -3.64
C LEU A 125 -1.98 -4.08 -2.16
N ASP A 126 -1.90 -5.36 -1.80
CA ASP A 126 -2.03 -5.80 -0.41
C ASP A 126 -0.83 -5.33 0.46
N LEU A 127 0.31 -5.01 -0.16
CA LEU A 127 1.54 -4.52 0.49
C LEU A 127 1.67 -2.99 0.52
N GLN A 128 0.67 -2.25 0.02
CA GLN A 128 0.64 -0.78 0.07
C GLN A 128 1.05 -0.17 1.42
N PRO A 129 0.64 -0.72 2.59
CA PRO A 129 1.10 -0.20 3.89
C PRO A 129 2.61 -0.28 4.10
N TYR A 130 3.28 -1.35 3.65
CA TYR A 130 4.74 -1.47 3.75
C TYR A 130 5.45 -0.56 2.74
N ILE A 131 4.94 -0.47 1.50
CA ILE A 131 5.49 0.45 0.50
C ILE A 131 5.35 1.90 1.02
N ALA A 132 4.20 2.25 1.60
CA ALA A 132 3.97 3.53 2.23
C ALA A 132 4.94 3.77 3.38
N LEU A 133 5.15 2.79 4.28
CA LEU A 133 6.11 2.88 5.38
C LEU A 133 7.53 3.20 4.90
N LEU A 134 7.99 2.52 3.85
CA LEU A 134 9.32 2.66 3.27
C LEU A 134 9.49 3.95 2.46
N SER A 135 8.40 4.52 1.94
CA SER A 135 8.45 5.66 1.02
C SER A 135 8.13 7.01 1.66
N GLN A 136 7.79 7.07 2.94
CA GLN A 136 7.42 8.33 3.59
C GLN A 136 8.56 9.34 3.51
N ASN A 137 8.36 10.39 2.73
CA ASN A 137 9.35 11.45 2.56
C ASN A 137 8.67 12.78 2.22
N SER A 138 7.53 13.09 2.84
CA SER A 138 6.83 14.35 2.63
C SER A 138 5.97 14.77 3.84
N PRO A 139 6.58 15.13 4.98
CA PRO A 139 5.85 15.45 6.20
C PRO A 139 5.32 16.88 6.28
N ALA A 140 5.51 17.70 5.24
CA ALA A 140 5.17 19.12 5.25
C ALA A 140 4.63 19.57 3.89
N ILE A 141 3.81 20.62 3.92
CA ILE A 141 3.23 21.26 2.75
C ILE A 141 2.95 22.73 3.05
N CYS A 142 3.18 23.62 2.08
CA CYS A 142 2.90 25.06 2.19
C CYS A 142 3.47 25.73 3.46
N GLY A 143 4.67 25.35 3.89
CA GLY A 143 5.36 25.89 5.06
C GLY A 143 4.85 25.37 6.41
N THR A 144 4.02 24.32 6.40
CA THR A 144 3.41 23.77 7.61
C THR A 144 3.67 22.28 7.76
N LYS A 145 3.87 21.84 9.00
CA LYS A 145 3.91 20.41 9.35
C LYS A 145 2.54 19.79 9.08
N ALA A 146 2.52 18.73 8.28
CA ALA A 146 1.30 18.02 7.97
C ALA A 146 0.91 17.05 9.10
N PRO A 147 -0.37 16.68 9.21
CA PRO A 147 -0.82 15.66 10.17
C PRO A 147 -0.44 14.23 9.75
N TYR A 148 0.18 14.07 8.58
CA TYR A 148 0.67 12.80 8.03
C TYR A 148 2.16 12.94 7.72
N LYS A 149 2.88 11.82 7.84
CA LYS A 149 4.29 11.72 7.48
C LYS A 149 4.50 11.73 5.96
N ASP A 150 3.48 11.45 5.16
CA ASP A 150 3.57 11.61 3.70
C ASP A 150 2.29 12.23 3.11
N VAL A 151 2.37 13.50 2.77
CA VAL A 151 1.27 14.28 2.18
C VAL A 151 1.02 13.91 0.72
N ARG A 152 2.03 13.44 -0.01
CA ARG A 152 1.84 12.97 -1.39
C ARG A 152 0.93 11.76 -1.41
N LEU A 153 1.22 10.75 -0.61
CA LEU A 153 0.40 9.53 -0.47
C LEU A 153 -1.00 9.81 0.09
N THR A 154 -1.18 10.95 0.77
CA THR A 154 -2.47 11.35 1.34
C THR A 154 -3.34 12.14 0.35
N TYR A 155 -2.76 13.15 -0.30
CA TYR A 155 -3.52 14.15 -1.06
C TYR A 155 -3.40 14.00 -2.57
N SER A 156 -2.30 13.41 -3.07
CA SER A 156 -2.16 13.16 -4.49
C SER A 156 -3.20 12.15 -4.94
N ARG A 157 -4.00 12.51 -5.96
CA ARG A 157 -4.88 11.57 -6.65
C ARG A 157 -4.13 10.45 -7.36
N TRP A 158 -2.80 10.58 -7.49
CA TRP A 158 -1.91 9.64 -8.15
C TRP A 158 -1.14 8.74 -7.17
N ALA A 159 -1.38 8.86 -5.85
CA ALA A 159 -0.77 8.00 -4.83
C ALA A 159 -1.73 7.47 -3.73
N ARG A 160 -3.05 7.48 -3.95
CA ARG A 160 -4.06 7.01 -2.98
C ARG A 160 -4.11 5.49 -2.87
N PHE A 161 -4.58 5.03 -1.71
CA PHE A 161 -4.90 3.63 -1.47
C PHE A 161 -5.83 3.05 -2.55
N THR A 162 -5.46 1.90 -3.08
CA THR A 162 -6.28 1.14 -4.02
C THR A 162 -6.72 -0.18 -3.43
N ASN A 163 -8.03 -0.44 -3.45
CA ASN A 163 -8.57 -1.70 -2.98
C ASN A 163 -8.30 -2.81 -4.02
N SER A 164 -7.53 -3.82 -3.64
CA SER A 164 -7.14 -4.94 -4.52
C SER A 164 -8.32 -5.76 -5.05
N GLU A 165 -9.49 -5.73 -4.40
CA GLU A 165 -10.71 -6.40 -4.86
C GLU A 165 -11.50 -5.59 -5.90
N ARG A 166 -11.24 -4.28 -6.00
CA ARG A 166 -11.93 -3.36 -6.93
C ARG A 166 -11.03 -2.89 -8.08
N SER A 167 -9.81 -3.42 -8.09
CA SER A 167 -8.75 -3.09 -9.03
C SER A 167 -9.16 -3.41 -10.47
N SER A 168 -9.21 -2.39 -11.32
CA SER A 168 -9.36 -2.53 -12.78
C SER A 168 -7.97 -2.63 -13.41
N HIS A 169 -7.83 -3.08 -14.66
CA HIS A 169 -6.52 -3.29 -15.31
C HIS A 169 -5.61 -2.02 -15.35
N ASP A 170 -6.17 -0.81 -15.16
CA ASP A 170 -5.47 0.49 -15.23
C ASP A 170 -5.50 1.31 -13.92
N ASP A 171 -5.41 0.68 -12.74
CA ASP A 171 -5.35 1.48 -11.49
C ASP A 171 -4.05 2.29 -11.45
N HIS A 172 -4.21 3.59 -11.27
CA HIS A 172 -3.19 4.62 -11.44
C HIS A 172 -1.93 4.52 -10.56
N TYR A 173 -1.84 3.55 -9.65
CA TYR A 173 -0.83 3.49 -8.58
C TYR A 173 0.10 2.27 -8.70
N LEU A 174 -0.37 1.23 -9.39
CA LEU A 174 0.36 0.04 -9.81
C LEU A 174 -0.10 -0.24 -11.24
N SER A 175 0.62 0.31 -12.20
CA SER A 175 0.38 0.15 -13.63
C SER A 175 1.20 -1.01 -14.17
N LEU A 176 0.64 -1.72 -15.14
CA LEU A 176 1.43 -2.56 -16.02
C LEU A 176 1.80 -1.70 -17.23
N ALA A 177 3.08 -1.41 -17.41
CA ALA A 177 3.57 -0.84 -18.65
C ALA A 177 3.87 -1.99 -19.61
N GLU A 178 2.90 -2.26 -20.50
CA GLU A 178 3.09 -3.16 -21.64
C GLU A 178 3.93 -2.44 -22.70
N GLY A 179 5.10 -2.99 -23.03
CA GLY A 179 5.92 -2.48 -24.13
C GLY A 179 5.17 -2.57 -25.47
N ARG A 180 4.54 -1.47 -25.92
CA ARG A 180 3.84 -1.38 -27.22
C ARG A 180 4.76 -1.08 -28.40
N THR A 181 6.05 -1.39 -28.31
CA THR A 181 7.02 -1.11 -29.38
C THR A 181 7.64 -2.40 -29.89
N GLY A 182 7.02 -2.97 -30.93
CA GLY A 182 7.61 -3.71 -32.07
C GLY A 182 8.59 -4.87 -31.88
N HIS A 183 9.42 -4.95 -30.83
CA HIS A 183 10.57 -5.86 -30.80
C HIS A 183 10.87 -6.56 -29.47
N THR A 184 10.16 -6.26 -28.36
CA THR A 184 10.22 -7.10 -27.14
C THR A 184 8.95 -6.91 -26.31
N ASN A 185 8.24 -8.00 -25.98
CA ASN A 185 7.13 -8.02 -25.01
C ASN A 185 7.68 -7.88 -23.59
N VAL A 186 8.26 -6.73 -23.24
CA VAL A 186 8.62 -6.46 -21.84
C VAL A 186 7.35 -5.98 -21.14
N ASN A 187 6.79 -6.86 -20.32
CA ASN A 187 5.74 -6.52 -19.38
C ASN A 187 6.43 -6.02 -18.11
N THR A 188 6.58 -4.70 -18.00
CA THR A 188 7.09 -4.09 -16.78
C THR A 188 5.94 -3.77 -15.84
N LEU A 189 6.13 -4.09 -14.57
CA LEU A 189 5.29 -3.54 -13.53
C LEU A 189 5.90 -2.22 -13.07
N GLU A 190 5.09 -1.18 -13.07
CA GLU A 190 5.43 0.14 -12.59
C GLU A 190 4.72 0.39 -11.24
N CYS A 191 5.51 0.60 -10.20
CA CYS A 191 5.01 1.02 -8.89
C CYS A 191 5.16 2.53 -8.74
N ARG A 192 4.02 3.24 -8.64
CA ARG A 192 3.95 4.71 -8.59
C ARG A 192 3.74 5.26 -7.19
N LEU A 193 3.60 4.39 -6.20
CA LEU A 193 3.39 4.78 -4.82
C LEU A 193 4.57 5.55 -4.22
N PRO A 194 5.84 5.18 -4.44
CA PRO A 194 6.91 5.83 -3.71
C PRO A 194 7.00 7.34 -3.99
N SER A 195 7.22 8.11 -2.94
CA SER A 195 7.55 9.53 -3.02
C SER A 195 8.98 9.71 -3.53
N SER A 196 9.23 10.83 -4.22
CA SER A 196 10.60 11.25 -4.57
C SER A 196 11.51 11.24 -3.33
N CYS A 197 12.74 10.76 -3.48
CA CYS A 197 13.61 10.45 -2.35
C CYS A 197 15.12 10.45 -2.66
N SER A 198 15.92 10.52 -1.59
CA SER A 198 17.38 10.33 -1.68
C SER A 198 17.72 8.93 -2.18
N LEU A 199 18.90 8.79 -2.80
CA LEU A 199 19.40 7.53 -3.39
C LEU A 199 19.13 6.28 -2.53
N HIS A 200 19.67 6.22 -1.31
CA HIS A 200 19.61 5.02 -0.47
C HIS A 200 18.18 4.62 -0.08
N GLN A 201 17.27 5.60 0.05
CA GLN A 201 15.84 5.32 0.22
C GLN A 201 15.26 4.71 -1.07
N GLY A 202 15.57 5.30 -2.23
CA GLY A 202 15.15 4.79 -3.53
C GLY A 202 15.64 3.36 -3.79
N GLU A 203 16.91 3.07 -3.47
CA GLU A 203 17.52 1.74 -3.55
C GLU A 203 16.79 0.74 -2.64
N ALA A 204 16.52 1.10 -1.39
CA ALA A 204 15.82 0.21 -0.46
C ALA A 204 14.38 -0.10 -0.90
N VAL A 205 13.67 0.90 -1.42
CA VAL A 205 12.31 0.71 -1.96
C VAL A 205 12.34 -0.14 -3.24
N LEU A 206 13.34 0.06 -4.11
CA LEU A 206 13.57 -0.74 -5.31
C LEU A 206 13.83 -2.21 -4.97
N VAL A 207 14.75 -2.47 -4.04
CA VAL A 207 15.04 -3.81 -3.52
C VAL A 207 13.77 -4.44 -2.96
N PHE A 208 13.01 -3.71 -2.14
CA PHE A 208 11.76 -4.20 -1.57
C PHE A 208 10.76 -4.59 -2.67
N ILE A 209 10.48 -3.71 -3.64
CA ILE A 209 9.49 -3.96 -4.69
C ILE A 209 9.92 -5.13 -5.58
N LYS A 210 11.19 -5.18 -5.99
CA LYS A 210 11.74 -6.29 -6.78
C LYS A 210 11.60 -7.62 -6.02
N ALA A 211 11.94 -7.64 -4.73
CA ALA A 211 11.74 -8.82 -3.89
C ALA A 211 10.27 -9.23 -3.84
N MET A 212 9.34 -8.27 -3.72
CA MET A 212 7.92 -8.57 -3.64
C MET A 212 7.35 -9.13 -4.96
N VAL A 213 7.89 -8.70 -6.09
CA VAL A 213 7.55 -9.28 -7.40
C VAL A 213 8.02 -10.73 -7.49
N GLU A 214 9.23 -11.05 -7.01
CA GLU A 214 9.73 -12.43 -6.98
C GLU A 214 8.96 -13.32 -5.99
N LEU A 215 8.43 -12.72 -4.91
CA LEU A 215 7.69 -13.38 -3.85
C LEU A 215 6.17 -13.38 -4.02
N ALA A 216 5.64 -12.92 -5.16
CA ALA A 216 4.22 -12.71 -5.41
C ALA A 216 3.30 -13.94 -5.18
N ASN A 217 3.87 -15.14 -5.08
CA ASN A 217 3.18 -16.40 -4.82
C ASN A 217 3.21 -16.87 -3.35
N LEU A 218 3.95 -16.19 -2.47
CA LEU A 218 3.99 -16.56 -1.05
C LEU A 218 2.78 -15.99 -0.30
N PRO A 219 2.25 -16.68 0.71
CA PRO A 219 1.29 -16.05 1.62
C PRO A 219 1.99 -14.94 2.42
N ILE A 220 1.51 -13.69 2.32
CA ILE A 220 1.98 -12.59 3.15
C ILE A 220 1.41 -12.76 4.56
N LEU A 221 2.20 -12.41 5.58
CA LEU A 221 1.69 -12.12 6.91
C LEU A 221 0.43 -11.24 6.81
N PRO A 222 -0.66 -11.61 7.51
CA PRO A 222 -1.95 -10.92 7.40
C PRO A 222 -1.87 -9.54 8.04
N ILE A 223 -1.40 -8.54 7.29
CA ILE A 223 -1.74 -7.15 7.60
C ILE A 223 -3.16 -6.91 7.09
N ALA A 224 -3.99 -6.25 7.92
CA ALA A 224 -5.31 -5.80 7.49
C ALA A 224 -5.19 -4.91 6.24
N LYS A 225 -5.63 -5.46 5.10
CA LYS A 225 -5.40 -4.99 3.73
C LYS A 225 -6.24 -3.78 3.31
N ASN A 226 -6.57 -2.91 4.25
CA ASN A 226 -7.59 -1.88 4.04
C ASN A 226 -7.02 -0.46 4.13
N GLU A 227 -7.79 0.46 3.57
CA GLU A 227 -7.49 1.88 3.52
C GLU A 227 -7.20 2.49 4.91
N THR A 228 -7.87 1.98 5.95
CA THR A 228 -7.64 2.46 7.32
C THR A 228 -6.21 2.15 7.80
N MET A 229 -5.67 0.99 7.47
CA MET A 229 -4.28 0.66 7.81
C MET A 229 -3.29 1.51 7.03
N PHE A 230 -3.54 1.72 5.74
CA PHE A 230 -2.72 2.60 4.92
C PHE A 230 -2.60 4.00 5.54
N TYR A 231 -3.72 4.66 5.86
CA TYR A 231 -3.68 5.99 6.49
C TYR A 231 -3.13 5.99 7.92
N ARG A 232 -3.30 4.89 8.68
CA ARG A 232 -2.63 4.74 9.99
C ARG A 232 -1.11 4.76 9.84
N VAL A 233 -0.58 4.03 8.86
CA VAL A 233 0.85 4.05 8.54
C VAL A 233 1.28 5.44 8.11
N LEU A 234 0.53 6.11 7.21
CA LEU A 234 0.84 7.49 6.82
C LEU A 234 0.89 8.45 7.99
N LYS A 235 0.03 8.27 9.00
CA LYS A 235 -0.01 9.15 10.17
C LYS A 235 1.11 8.86 11.18
N TRP A 236 1.34 7.57 11.50
CA TRP A 236 2.18 7.18 12.63
C TRP A 236 3.52 6.55 12.22
N GLY A 237 3.75 6.33 10.92
CA GLY A 237 4.95 5.68 10.40
C GLY A 237 5.13 4.28 10.97
N GLY A 238 6.36 3.95 11.36
CA GLY A 238 6.70 2.64 11.94
C GLY A 238 6.02 2.33 13.28
N GLN A 239 5.43 3.33 13.94
CA GLN A 239 4.68 3.18 15.19
C GLN A 239 3.19 2.88 14.96
N ALA A 240 2.73 2.81 13.70
CA ALA A 240 1.34 2.49 13.42
C ALA A 240 0.96 1.11 13.95
N LEU A 241 -0.05 1.06 14.83
CA LEU A 241 -0.59 -0.19 15.36
C LEU A 241 -1.52 -0.85 14.35
N ILE A 242 -1.15 -2.06 13.94
CA ILE A 242 -1.84 -2.90 12.97
C ILE A 242 -2.53 -4.05 13.72
N PRO A 243 -3.84 -4.26 13.52
CA PRO A 243 -4.51 -5.44 14.05
C PRO A 243 -4.03 -6.67 13.29
N VAL A 244 -3.52 -7.64 14.05
CA VAL A 244 -3.11 -8.95 13.58
C VAL A 244 -3.95 -9.98 14.31
N MET A 245 -4.43 -10.98 13.57
CA MET A 245 -5.20 -12.06 14.16
C MET A 245 -4.29 -12.96 14.98
N ASP A 246 -4.62 -13.15 16.26
CA ASP A 246 -3.98 -14.14 17.10
C ASP A 246 -4.54 -15.52 16.75
N TYR A 247 -3.79 -16.23 15.91
CA TYR A 247 -4.14 -17.57 15.45
C TYR A 247 -4.30 -18.60 16.59
N SER A 248 -3.69 -18.38 17.75
CA SER A 248 -3.86 -19.28 18.91
C SER A 248 -5.27 -19.22 19.50
N THR A 249 -5.98 -18.12 19.25
CA THR A 249 -7.36 -17.88 19.71
C THR A 249 -8.39 -18.13 18.61
N MET A 250 -7.95 -18.51 17.40
CA MET A 250 -8.81 -18.69 16.25
C MET A 250 -9.65 -19.94 16.41
N ASN A 251 -10.97 -19.78 16.41
CA ASN A 251 -11.90 -20.89 16.42
C ASN A 251 -12.07 -21.49 15.01
N PHE A 252 -12.81 -22.59 14.92
CA PHE A 252 -13.10 -23.29 13.65
C PHE A 252 -13.80 -22.42 12.60
N LEU A 253 -14.48 -21.34 13.00
CA LEU A 253 -15.15 -20.39 12.10
C LEU A 253 -14.21 -19.31 11.57
N GLY A 254 -12.94 -19.34 12.01
CA GLY A 254 -11.93 -18.37 11.65
C GLY A 254 -12.05 -17.02 12.34
N SER A 255 -12.83 -16.94 13.43
CA SER A 255 -12.79 -15.79 14.32
C SER A 255 -11.83 -16.02 15.47
N GLY A 256 -10.96 -15.04 15.70
CA GLY A 256 -10.00 -15.01 16.79
C GLY A 256 -9.88 -13.59 17.34
N LYS A 257 -9.16 -13.45 18.45
CA LYS A 257 -8.80 -12.15 19.02
C LYS A 257 -7.84 -11.43 18.09
N GLU A 258 -8.04 -10.13 17.91
CA GLU A 258 -7.05 -9.27 17.26
C GLU A 258 -6.12 -8.68 18.32
N VAL A 259 -4.82 -8.69 18.03
CA VAL A 259 -3.78 -8.00 18.81
C VAL A 259 -3.22 -6.85 17.98
N LEU A 260 -2.89 -5.75 18.64
CA LEU A 260 -2.32 -4.57 17.99
C LEU A 260 -0.80 -4.66 18.03
N VAL A 261 -0.17 -4.70 16.85
CA VAL A 261 1.29 -4.81 16.70
C VAL A 261 1.81 -3.61 15.92
N PRO A 262 2.89 -2.94 16.34
CA PRO A 262 3.51 -1.90 15.53
C PRO A 262 3.96 -2.44 14.17
N ILE A 263 3.71 -1.69 13.09
CA ILE A 263 4.10 -2.14 11.74
C ILE A 263 5.62 -2.33 11.59
N SER A 264 6.43 -1.61 12.36
CA SER A 264 7.88 -1.80 12.38
C SER A 264 8.30 -3.16 12.93
N GLU A 265 7.57 -3.70 13.90
CA GLU A 265 7.76 -5.07 14.40
C GLU A 265 7.39 -6.10 13.33
N LEU A 266 6.24 -5.89 12.65
CA LEU A 266 5.83 -6.74 11.53
C LEU A 266 6.84 -6.69 10.39
N PHE A 267 7.41 -5.52 10.09
CA PHE A 267 8.45 -5.35 9.11
C PHE A 267 9.76 -6.04 9.52
N ARG A 268 10.13 -6.01 10.81
CA ARG A 268 11.30 -6.75 11.31
C ARG A 268 11.12 -8.26 11.17
N LEU A 269 9.94 -8.78 11.50
CA LEU A 269 9.59 -10.19 11.28
C LEU A 269 9.67 -10.54 9.80
N PHE A 270 9.16 -9.66 8.94
CA PHE A 270 9.21 -9.83 7.49
C PHE A 270 10.64 -9.97 6.97
N LEU A 271 11.58 -9.15 7.45
CA LEU A 271 13.00 -9.20 7.05
C LEU A 271 13.76 -10.40 7.61
N THR A 272 13.26 -11.01 8.68
CA THR A 272 13.90 -12.15 9.36
C THR A 272 13.27 -13.50 9.01
N ASP A 273 12.19 -13.51 8.24
CA ASP A 273 11.56 -14.73 7.75
C ASP A 273 12.52 -15.52 6.85
N ASN A 274 12.76 -16.80 7.18
CA ASN A 274 13.72 -17.66 6.48
C ASN A 274 13.35 -17.95 5.01
N THR A 275 12.11 -17.69 4.62
CA THR A 275 11.62 -17.83 3.23
C THR A 275 11.87 -16.55 2.43
N ILE A 276 11.78 -15.40 3.08
CA ILE A 276 11.85 -14.06 2.47
C ILE A 276 13.30 -13.56 2.42
N GLN A 277 14.04 -13.76 3.51
CA GLN A 277 15.41 -13.27 3.68
C GLN A 277 16.36 -13.70 2.54
N PRO A 278 16.34 -14.95 2.03
CA PRO A 278 17.22 -15.34 0.93
C PRO A 278 17.00 -14.50 -0.34
N VAL A 279 15.76 -14.12 -0.64
CA VAL A 279 15.42 -13.30 -1.81
C VAL A 279 15.93 -11.88 -1.65
N PHE A 280 15.72 -11.26 -0.48
CA PHE A 280 16.30 -9.95 -0.19
C PHE A 280 17.82 -9.97 -0.28
N ARG A 281 18.48 -10.99 0.27
CA ARG A 281 19.94 -11.11 0.20
C ARG A 281 20.42 -11.21 -1.25
N GLU A 282 19.78 -12.04 -2.07
CA GLU A 282 20.12 -12.21 -3.49
C GLU A 282 20.03 -10.87 -4.24
N ILE A 283 18.92 -10.15 -4.08
CA ILE A 283 18.71 -8.85 -4.75
C ILE A 283 19.67 -7.78 -4.23
N ILE A 284 19.93 -7.73 -2.93
CA ILE A 284 20.90 -6.77 -2.36
C ILE A 284 22.30 -7.03 -2.90
N GLN A 285 22.68 -8.28 -3.21
CA GLN A 285 23.98 -8.55 -3.84
C GLN A 285 24.11 -7.95 -5.25
N GLU A 286 23.01 -7.58 -5.91
CA GLU A 286 23.04 -6.89 -7.22
C GLU A 286 23.46 -5.41 -7.09
N LEU A 287 23.46 -4.84 -5.88
CA LEU A 287 23.89 -3.45 -5.64
C LEU A 287 25.42 -3.34 -5.51
N PRO A 288 26.01 -2.15 -5.73
CA PRO A 288 27.40 -1.86 -5.38
C PRO A 288 27.67 -2.13 -3.89
N SER A 289 28.87 -2.63 -3.54
CA SER A 289 29.16 -3.14 -2.18
C SER A 289 28.84 -2.15 -1.05
N LYS A 290 29.13 -0.85 -1.25
CA LYS A 290 28.83 0.20 -0.26
C LYS A 290 27.31 0.37 -0.07
N ASP A 291 26.56 0.42 -1.17
CA ASP A 291 25.11 0.64 -1.16
C ASP A 291 24.37 -0.57 -0.52
N ARG A 292 24.97 -1.78 -0.50
CA ARG A 292 24.41 -2.96 0.19
C ARG A 292 24.23 -2.74 1.69
N ASP A 293 25.27 -2.21 2.34
CA ASP A 293 25.28 -1.97 3.78
C ASP A 293 24.30 -0.85 4.14
N ASP A 294 24.23 0.18 3.29
CA ASP A 294 23.32 1.31 3.46
C ASP A 294 21.84 0.91 3.33
N VAL A 295 21.49 0.05 2.37
CA VAL A 295 20.12 -0.49 2.25
C VAL A 295 19.74 -1.33 3.47
N MET A 296 20.67 -2.14 3.97
CA MET A 296 20.44 -2.94 5.18
C MET A 296 20.26 -2.05 6.42
N GLU A 297 21.03 -0.97 6.53
CA GLU A 297 20.89 0.00 7.61
C GLU A 297 19.57 0.78 7.50
N TYR A 298 19.16 1.16 6.30
CA TYR A 298 17.85 1.77 6.06
C TYR A 298 16.72 0.87 6.57
N PHE A 299 16.77 -0.43 6.27
CA PHE A 299 15.79 -1.38 6.79
C PHE A 299 15.80 -1.49 8.32
N LYS A 300 16.96 -1.38 8.98
CA LYS A 300 17.04 -1.33 10.44
C LYS A 300 16.40 -0.05 11.00
N ILE A 301 16.59 1.09 10.35
CA ILE A 301 15.95 2.36 10.75
C ILE A 301 14.42 2.20 10.72
N ILE A 302 13.87 1.65 9.63
CA ILE A 302 12.44 1.39 9.48
C ILE A 302 11.94 0.40 10.54
N ALA A 303 12.69 -0.69 10.76
CA ALA A 303 12.39 -1.68 11.79
C ALA A 303 12.52 -1.12 13.22
N SER A 304 13.25 -0.02 13.44
CA SER A 304 13.30 0.69 14.73
C SER A 304 12.05 1.55 14.97
N GLY A 305 11.25 1.77 13.93
CA GLY A 305 10.02 2.53 13.94
C GLY A 305 10.13 3.99 13.50
N LEU A 306 11.31 4.40 13.02
CA LEU A 306 11.56 5.71 12.42
C LEU A 306 11.37 5.65 10.90
N THR A 307 10.95 6.75 10.29
CA THR A 307 10.85 6.90 8.82
C THR A 307 11.64 8.11 8.33
N PRO A 308 11.95 8.23 7.02
CA PRO A 308 12.68 9.41 6.50
C PRO A 308 11.97 10.72 6.83
N SER A 309 10.64 10.71 6.80
CA SER A 309 9.83 11.84 7.27
C SER A 309 10.09 12.25 8.72
N ASP A 310 10.44 11.34 9.64
CA ASP A 310 10.82 11.73 11.01
C ASP A 310 12.12 12.54 11.03
N TYR A 311 13.08 12.19 10.18
CA TYR A 311 14.31 12.95 10.02
C TYR A 311 14.06 14.31 9.35
N ILE A 312 13.21 14.38 8.32
CA ILE A 312 12.84 15.66 7.70
C ILE A 312 12.10 16.57 8.68
N ILE A 313 11.21 16.02 9.52
CA ILE A 313 10.54 16.78 10.59
C ILE A 313 11.59 17.36 11.55
N LYS A 314 12.53 16.54 12.02
CA LYS A 314 13.61 16.97 12.92
C LYS A 314 14.46 18.07 12.29
N LEU A 315 14.82 17.93 11.01
CA LEU A 315 15.54 18.93 10.24
C LEU A 315 14.78 20.27 10.20
N CYS A 316 13.48 20.23 9.88
CA CYS A 316 12.66 21.44 9.85
C CYS A 316 12.56 22.10 11.23
N GLU A 317 12.42 21.31 12.29
CA GLU A 317 12.35 21.79 13.67
C GLU A 317 13.69 22.44 14.10
N ASP A 318 14.83 21.80 13.80
CA ASP A 318 16.16 22.33 14.12
C ASP A 318 16.48 23.63 13.38
N LEU A 319 15.97 23.77 12.16
CA LEU A 319 16.12 24.96 11.34
C LEU A 319 15.00 26.00 11.54
N ASN A 320 14.18 25.83 12.58
CA ASN A 320 13.09 26.74 12.94
C ASN A 320 12.13 27.05 11.78
N TRP A 321 11.88 26.09 10.89
CA TRP A 321 11.02 26.28 9.72
C TRP A 321 11.48 27.39 8.76
N ASP A 322 12.78 27.72 8.76
CA ASP A 322 13.35 28.68 7.82
C ASP A 322 13.40 28.12 6.39
N ASN A 323 12.74 28.80 5.44
CA ASN A 323 12.56 28.31 4.08
C ASN A 323 13.90 28.04 3.38
N LYS A 324 14.81 29.01 3.43
CA LYS A 324 16.09 28.92 2.74
C LYS A 324 16.99 27.86 3.35
N ALA A 325 17.15 27.86 4.67
CA ALA A 325 17.98 26.87 5.34
C ALA A 325 17.46 25.44 5.09
N ILE A 326 16.14 25.24 5.10
CA ILE A 326 15.52 23.93 4.83
C ILE A 326 15.70 23.53 3.36
N SER A 327 15.45 24.43 2.41
CA SER A 327 15.66 24.18 0.99
C SER A 327 17.12 23.79 0.69
N GLU A 328 18.08 24.52 1.27
CA GLU A 328 19.52 24.22 1.12
C GLU A 328 19.87 22.88 1.77
N ALA A 329 19.34 22.59 2.96
CA ALA A 329 19.61 21.33 3.64
C ALA A 329 19.04 20.11 2.88
N ILE A 330 17.80 20.17 2.40
CA ILE A 330 17.17 19.10 1.61
C ILE A 330 17.93 18.88 0.30
N SER A 331 18.32 19.96 -0.37
CA SER A 331 19.11 19.86 -1.59
C SER A 331 20.47 19.22 -1.33
N ARG A 332 21.15 19.62 -0.25
CA ARG A 332 22.41 18.98 0.19
C ARG A 332 22.23 17.50 0.50
N ILE A 333 21.18 17.11 1.23
CA ILE A 333 20.89 15.70 1.54
C ILE A 333 20.69 14.89 0.25
N THR A 334 19.95 15.46 -0.71
CA THR A 334 19.75 14.84 -2.02
C THR A 334 21.10 14.63 -2.72
N MET A 335 21.90 15.69 -2.85
CA MET A 335 23.15 15.65 -3.61
C MET A 335 24.23 14.81 -2.93
N GLU A 336 24.45 14.95 -1.62
CA GLU A 336 25.38 14.10 -0.86
C GLU A 336 25.00 12.61 -0.95
N GLY A 337 23.68 12.31 -0.98
CA GLY A 337 23.17 10.98 -1.20
C GLY A 337 23.58 10.39 -2.55
N TYR A 338 23.33 11.11 -3.64
CA TYR A 338 23.60 10.60 -5.00
C TYR A 338 25.09 10.64 -5.38
N LEU A 339 25.86 11.60 -4.89
CA LEU A 339 27.22 11.85 -5.39
C LEU A 339 28.30 11.26 -4.51
N ASN A 340 28.06 11.27 -3.19
CA ASN A 340 29.04 10.82 -2.21
C ASN A 340 28.60 9.51 -1.53
N SER A 341 27.45 8.94 -1.92
CA SER A 341 26.78 7.84 -1.22
C SER A 341 26.77 8.11 0.29
N LYS A 342 26.32 9.31 0.70
CA LYS A 342 26.13 9.65 2.11
C LYS A 342 24.64 9.59 2.44
N PRO A 343 24.20 8.63 3.24
CA PRO A 343 22.79 8.50 3.55
C PRO A 343 22.27 9.63 4.45
N PHE A 344 20.97 9.92 4.36
CA PHE A 344 20.38 11.06 5.08
C PHE A 344 20.52 10.96 6.60
N TRP A 345 20.58 9.75 7.16
CA TRP A 345 20.72 9.53 8.60
C TRP A 345 22.12 9.86 9.14
N GLU A 346 23.12 10.04 8.28
CA GLU A 346 24.43 10.60 8.66
C GLU A 346 24.43 12.13 8.62
N LEU A 347 23.50 12.74 7.88
CA LEU A 347 23.44 14.18 7.64
C LEU A 347 22.44 14.89 8.57
N ILE A 348 21.49 14.15 9.13
CA ILE A 348 20.48 14.64 10.06
C ILE A 348 20.62 13.87 11.37
N PRO A 349 20.69 14.55 12.53
CA PRO A 349 20.69 13.88 13.83
C PRO A 349 19.48 12.96 13.99
N THR A 350 19.70 11.77 14.58
CA THR A 350 18.63 10.81 14.82
C THR A 350 17.49 11.45 15.62
N PRO A 351 16.25 11.44 15.11
CA PRO A 351 15.11 11.99 15.83
C PRO A 351 14.79 11.13 17.04
N SER A 352 14.30 11.78 18.11
CA SER A 352 13.65 11.06 19.20
C SER A 352 12.46 10.29 18.64
N LYS A 353 12.28 9.04 19.09
CA LYS A 353 11.06 8.29 18.72
C LYS A 353 9.85 9.08 19.22
N PRO A 354 8.85 9.34 18.37
CA PRO A 354 7.64 10.03 18.81
C PRO A 354 6.98 9.19 19.91
N GLU A 355 6.69 9.81 21.05
CA GLU A 355 5.90 9.17 22.09
C GLU A 355 4.52 8.81 21.51
N LEU A 356 4.19 7.53 21.50
CA LEU A 356 2.83 7.11 21.23
C LEU A 356 1.94 7.75 22.31
N PRO A 357 0.81 8.40 21.96
CA PRO A 357 -0.19 8.70 22.98
C PRO A 357 -0.55 7.36 23.63
N MET A 358 -0.28 7.23 24.95
CA MET A 358 -0.47 5.99 25.69
C MET A 358 -1.84 5.38 25.38
N ILE A 359 -1.84 4.34 24.56
CA ILE A 359 -2.92 3.37 24.55
C ILE A 359 -2.53 2.41 25.68
N LYS A 360 -3.33 2.38 26.74
CA LYS A 360 -3.06 1.64 28.00
C LYS A 360 -2.94 0.11 27.83
N ASP A 361 -3.07 -0.41 26.61
CA ASP A 361 -3.11 -1.84 26.27
C ASP A 361 -2.12 -2.18 25.13
N ILE A 362 -0.88 -1.72 25.22
CA ILE A 362 0.21 -2.14 24.31
C ILE A 362 0.99 -3.25 25.02
N TYR A 363 0.86 -4.48 24.55
CA TYR A 363 1.68 -5.61 24.99
C TYR A 363 2.93 -5.71 24.12
N SER A 364 4.08 -5.95 24.73
CA SER A 364 5.27 -6.45 24.01
C SER A 364 5.02 -7.87 23.48
N LEU A 365 5.79 -8.28 22.47
CA LEU A 365 5.70 -9.65 21.92
C LEU A 365 6.10 -10.69 22.99
N GLU A 366 7.09 -10.38 23.83
CA GLU A 366 7.46 -11.20 24.98
C GLU A 366 6.32 -11.33 26.00
N GLU A 367 5.62 -10.24 26.35
CA GLU A 367 4.45 -10.28 27.25
C GLU A 367 3.29 -11.06 26.64
N ALA A 368 3.07 -10.95 25.32
CA ALA A 368 2.07 -11.74 24.61
C ALA A 368 2.40 -13.24 24.65
N LEU A 369 3.68 -13.60 24.48
CA LEU A 369 4.15 -14.99 24.53
C LEU A 369 4.19 -15.58 25.95
N GLU A 370 4.42 -14.76 26.99
CA GLU A 370 4.30 -15.16 28.40
C GLU A 370 2.84 -15.35 28.84
N LEU A 371 1.92 -14.47 28.40
CA LEU A 371 0.47 -14.64 28.62
C LEU A 371 -0.08 -15.92 27.98
N ILE A 372 0.46 -16.31 26.81
CA ILE A 372 0.16 -17.58 26.12
C ILE A 372 0.60 -18.80 26.95
N LYS A 373 1.71 -18.68 27.70
CA LYS A 373 2.21 -19.75 28.59
C LYS A 373 1.47 -19.81 29.92
N GLU A 374 1.15 -18.67 30.54
CA GLU A 374 0.49 -18.64 31.86
C GLU A 374 -0.99 -19.03 31.84
N LYS A 375 -1.73 -18.71 30.77
CA LYS A 375 -3.19 -18.98 30.71
C LYS A 375 -3.58 -20.29 30.05
N GLY A 376 -2.60 -21.19 29.87
CA GLY A 376 -2.83 -22.58 29.49
C GLY A 376 -3.49 -23.39 30.60
N THR A 377 -4.68 -23.01 31.08
CA THR A 377 -5.71 -23.90 31.63
C THR A 377 -6.98 -23.12 31.99
N SER A 378 -8.09 -23.53 31.39
CA SER A 378 -9.49 -23.27 31.78
C SER A 378 -10.00 -21.83 31.74
N VAL A 379 -10.89 -21.55 30.75
CA VAL A 379 -12.00 -20.60 30.96
C VAL A 379 -13.26 -21.18 30.30
N LYS A 380 -14.31 -21.33 31.11
CA LYS A 380 -15.71 -21.59 30.70
C LYS A 380 -16.38 -20.26 30.33
N PHE A 381 -17.28 -20.29 29.37
CA PHE A 381 -18.07 -19.13 28.95
C PHE A 381 -19.38 -19.02 29.75
N GLU A 382 -19.67 -17.83 30.28
CA GLU A 382 -20.92 -17.49 30.96
C GLU A 382 -21.53 -16.25 30.28
N SER A 383 -22.66 -16.46 29.58
CA SER A 383 -23.67 -15.48 29.13
C SER A 383 -23.71 -15.04 27.65
N THR A 384 -24.92 -14.62 27.27
CA THR A 384 -25.46 -14.37 25.93
C THR A 384 -25.16 -12.99 25.35
N GLU A 385 -24.47 -12.11 26.08
CA GLU A 385 -24.15 -10.74 25.62
C GLU A 385 -23.04 -10.73 24.55
N ASP A 386 -22.20 -11.77 24.49
CA ASP A 386 -21.18 -11.96 23.45
C ASP A 386 -21.79 -12.14 22.05
N LEU A 387 -23.06 -12.58 21.96
CA LEU A 387 -23.74 -12.82 20.69
C LEU A 387 -24.20 -11.52 20.00
N ASP A 388 -24.57 -10.50 20.77
CA ASP A 388 -25.01 -9.20 20.23
C ASP A 388 -23.83 -8.38 19.69
N TYR A 389 -22.65 -8.54 20.29
CA TYR A 389 -21.41 -7.94 19.78
C TYR A 389 -20.98 -8.54 18.43
N ILE A 390 -21.19 -9.86 18.25
CA ILE A 390 -20.89 -10.61 17.01
C ILE A 390 -21.83 -10.20 15.85
N LEU A 391 -23.10 -9.91 16.16
CA LEU A 391 -24.07 -9.49 15.14
C LEU A 391 -23.90 -8.04 14.69
N HIS A 392 -23.32 -7.19 15.54
CA HIS A 392 -23.13 -5.77 15.21
C HIS A 392 -21.87 -5.50 14.37
N THR A 393 -20.82 -6.31 14.54
CA THR A 393 -19.52 -6.20 13.86
C THR A 393 -19.46 -6.90 12.49
N SER A 394 -20.38 -7.84 12.22
CA SER A 394 -20.37 -8.67 11.00
C SER A 394 -21.04 -8.04 9.76
N LYS A 395 -21.48 -6.78 9.82
CA LYS A 395 -22.09 -6.07 8.67
C LYS A 395 -21.16 -5.84 7.47
N TYR A 396 -19.84 -6.05 7.60
CA TYR A 396 -18.87 -5.69 6.54
C TYR A 396 -18.09 -6.85 5.91
N SER A 397 -18.16 -8.08 6.42
CA SER A 397 -17.27 -9.18 5.97
C SER A 397 -17.96 -10.35 5.24
N LEU A 398 -19.28 -10.46 5.26
CA LEU A 398 -19.95 -11.72 4.92
C LEU A 398 -20.25 -11.98 3.42
N ARG A 399 -19.72 -11.17 2.49
CA ARG A 399 -20.18 -11.25 1.09
C ARG A 399 -19.67 -12.46 0.28
N ASN A 400 -18.60 -13.18 0.64
CA ASN A 400 -18.05 -14.19 -0.30
C ASN A 400 -17.42 -15.48 0.27
N CYS A 401 -17.45 -15.78 1.56
CA CYS A 401 -16.89 -17.05 2.05
C CYS A 401 -17.92 -18.20 1.98
N ALA A 402 -17.54 -19.30 1.31
CA ALA A 402 -18.32 -20.54 1.23
C ALA A 402 -18.70 -21.09 2.63
N GLY A 403 -17.89 -20.78 3.65
CA GLY A 403 -18.18 -21.08 5.06
C GLY A 403 -19.47 -20.44 5.57
N THR A 404 -19.77 -19.18 5.20
CA THR A 404 -20.98 -18.48 5.64
C THR A 404 -22.26 -19.13 5.13
N ARG A 405 -22.27 -19.66 3.90
CA ARG A 405 -23.46 -20.38 3.37
C ARG A 405 -23.70 -21.71 4.07
N ILE A 406 -22.63 -22.38 4.50
CA ILE A 406 -22.68 -23.64 5.24
C ILE A 406 -23.16 -23.39 6.68
N ILE A 407 -22.64 -22.35 7.32
CA ILE A 407 -23.04 -21.92 8.67
C ILE A 407 -24.51 -21.48 8.69
N LEU A 408 -24.95 -20.67 7.73
CA LEU A 408 -26.36 -20.26 7.61
C LEU A 408 -27.29 -21.43 7.30
N ARG A 409 -26.86 -22.41 6.47
CA ARG A 409 -27.62 -23.66 6.23
C ARG A 409 -27.74 -24.54 7.47
N ASN A 410 -26.72 -24.55 8.32
CA ASN A 410 -26.71 -25.37 9.53
C ASN A 410 -27.45 -24.69 10.70
N LEU A 411 -27.41 -23.36 10.78
CA LEU A 411 -28.21 -22.57 11.72
C LEU A 411 -29.70 -22.60 11.38
N ALA A 412 -30.08 -22.58 10.10
CA ALA A 412 -31.46 -22.69 9.65
C ALA A 412 -32.11 -24.07 9.91
N LYS A 413 -31.35 -25.06 10.34
CA LYS A 413 -31.82 -26.40 10.70
C LYS A 413 -32.06 -26.57 12.22
N LYS A 414 -31.72 -25.57 13.04
CA LYS A 414 -31.92 -25.64 14.49
C LYS A 414 -33.34 -25.17 14.88
N PRO A 415 -34.07 -25.91 15.73
CA PRO A 415 -35.44 -25.57 16.17
C PRO A 415 -35.55 -24.19 16.84
N GLU A 416 -34.50 -23.77 17.55
CA GLU A 416 -34.45 -22.52 18.33
C GLU A 416 -34.53 -21.24 17.46
N MET A 417 -34.17 -21.33 16.18
CA MET A 417 -34.19 -20.22 15.21
C MET A 417 -35.60 -19.84 14.71
N GLN A 418 -36.64 -20.65 14.98
CA GLN A 418 -38.03 -20.26 14.70
C GLN A 418 -38.45 -19.01 15.51
N SER A 419 -37.82 -18.77 16.67
CA SER A 419 -38.06 -17.58 17.50
C SER A 419 -37.46 -16.28 16.91
N ILE A 420 -36.34 -16.37 16.18
CA ILE A 420 -35.68 -15.21 15.55
C ILE A 420 -36.48 -14.71 14.33
N SER A 421 -37.29 -15.56 13.70
CA SER A 421 -38.26 -15.13 12.67
C SER A 421 -39.34 -14.19 13.23
N SER A 422 -39.68 -14.31 14.52
CA SER A 422 -40.59 -13.37 15.22
C SER A 422 -39.88 -12.05 15.53
N PHE A 423 -38.60 -12.12 15.91
CA PHE A 423 -37.76 -10.96 16.19
C PHE A 423 -37.53 -10.07 14.96
N LEU A 424 -37.28 -10.67 13.79
CA LEU A 424 -37.05 -9.94 12.54
C LEU A 424 -38.33 -9.34 11.93
N ASN A 425 -39.51 -9.91 12.21
CA ASN A 425 -40.79 -9.35 11.75
C ASN A 425 -41.18 -8.05 12.47
N ASN A 426 -40.66 -7.80 13.67
CA ASN A 426 -41.05 -6.67 14.52
C ASN A 426 -40.25 -5.38 14.30
N ARG A 427 -39.15 -5.40 13.54
CA ARG A 427 -38.40 -4.18 13.19
C ARG A 427 -38.42 -3.95 11.69
N LYS A 428 -39.20 -2.95 11.25
CA LYS A 428 -39.22 -2.38 9.89
C LYS A 428 -37.85 -1.77 9.52
N LEU A 429 -36.82 -2.59 9.36
CA LEU A 429 -35.53 -2.20 8.77
C LEU A 429 -35.59 -2.47 7.26
N MET A 430 -36.06 -1.46 6.53
CA MET A 430 -36.14 -1.45 5.07
C MET A 430 -34.73 -1.35 4.46
N SER A 431 -34.17 -2.48 4.04
CA SER A 431 -33.09 -2.54 3.04
C SER A 431 -33.47 -3.55 1.96
N SER A 432 -33.05 -3.30 0.72
CA SER A 432 -33.40 -4.11 -0.45
C SER A 432 -32.97 -5.59 -0.34
N GLU A 433 -31.97 -5.89 0.49
CA GLU A 433 -31.52 -7.24 0.83
C GLU A 433 -32.43 -7.93 1.86
N ALA A 434 -33.03 -7.20 2.80
CA ALA A 434 -34.07 -7.73 3.69
C ALA A 434 -35.33 -8.11 2.90
N THR A 435 -35.72 -7.33 1.89
CA THR A 435 -36.82 -7.67 0.96
C THR A 435 -36.50 -8.92 0.13
N ARG A 436 -35.24 -9.11 -0.30
CA ARG A 436 -34.82 -10.32 -1.02
C ARG A 436 -34.81 -11.57 -0.16
N ILE A 437 -34.37 -11.45 1.10
CA ILE A 437 -34.37 -12.54 2.08
C ILE A 437 -35.80 -12.85 2.54
N LEU A 438 -36.64 -11.83 2.75
CA LEU A 438 -38.07 -12.00 3.03
C LEU A 438 -38.79 -12.65 1.84
N ASN A 439 -38.46 -12.29 0.60
CA ASN A 439 -39.00 -12.96 -0.59
C ASN A 439 -38.51 -14.41 -0.70
N PHE A 440 -37.27 -14.70 -0.33
CA PHE A 440 -36.73 -16.07 -0.28
C PHE A 440 -37.40 -16.91 0.82
N LEU A 441 -37.63 -16.33 2.00
CA LEU A 441 -38.28 -16.99 3.13
C LEU A 441 -39.80 -17.10 2.96
N ALA A 442 -40.45 -16.12 2.32
CA ALA A 442 -41.85 -16.19 1.92
C ALA A 442 -42.06 -17.27 0.85
N ARG A 443 -41.17 -17.38 -0.14
CA ARG A 443 -41.18 -18.50 -1.09
C ARG A 443 -40.99 -19.83 -0.39
N LYS A 444 -40.11 -19.92 0.61
CA LYS A 444 -39.91 -21.16 1.39
C LYS A 444 -41.12 -21.53 2.25
N LYS A 445 -41.76 -20.55 2.92
CA LYS A 445 -42.92 -20.78 3.77
C LYS A 445 -44.19 -21.10 2.97
N VAL A 446 -44.37 -20.49 1.80
CA VAL A 446 -45.49 -20.79 0.88
C VAL A 446 -45.34 -22.16 0.22
N LEU A 447 -44.09 -22.61 -0.04
CA LEU A 447 -43.79 -23.97 -0.51
C LEU A 447 -43.99 -25.03 0.58
N GLU A 448 -43.96 -24.64 1.86
CA GLU A 448 -44.12 -25.54 3.01
C GLU A 448 -45.58 -25.63 3.49
N THR A 449 -46.48 -24.71 3.10
CA THR A 449 -47.85 -24.65 3.65
C THR A 449 -49.00 -24.86 2.67
N ASN A 450 -48.79 -24.88 1.35
CA ASN A 450 -49.90 -25.01 0.39
C ASN A 450 -49.71 -26.20 -0.56
N SER A 451 -50.80 -26.94 -0.80
CA SER A 451 -50.86 -27.98 -1.84
C SER A 451 -50.76 -27.35 -3.24
N PRO A 452 -50.30 -28.09 -4.26
CA PRO A 452 -49.93 -27.54 -5.57
C PRO A 452 -51.09 -27.03 -6.47
N THR A 453 -52.32 -26.97 -5.98
CA THR A 453 -53.51 -26.74 -6.83
C THR A 453 -53.96 -25.28 -6.97
N GLU A 454 -53.31 -24.30 -6.34
CA GLU A 454 -53.75 -22.89 -6.38
C GLU A 454 -52.72 -21.89 -6.94
N TRP A 455 -51.96 -22.27 -7.97
CA TRP A 455 -51.08 -21.35 -8.69
C TRP A 455 -51.56 -21.10 -10.13
N THR A 456 -52.80 -20.66 -10.27
CA THR A 456 -53.30 -20.06 -11.51
C THR A 456 -53.96 -18.73 -11.19
N SER A 457 -53.24 -17.62 -11.35
CA SER A 457 -53.75 -16.41 -12.02
C SER A 457 -52.91 -15.14 -11.84
N GLU A 458 -52.03 -15.00 -10.85
CA GLU A 458 -51.48 -13.67 -10.54
C GLU A 458 -49.95 -13.59 -10.55
N LEU A 459 -49.38 -13.55 -11.75
CA LEU A 459 -48.11 -12.86 -12.02
C LEU A 459 -48.16 -12.26 -13.44
N GLN A 460 -49.18 -11.43 -13.69
CA GLN A 460 -49.13 -10.45 -14.77
C GLN A 460 -48.47 -9.18 -14.24
N TYR A 461 -47.21 -8.95 -14.63
CA TYR A 461 -46.61 -7.62 -14.65
C TYR A 461 -46.13 -7.33 -16.07
N GLY A 462 -46.95 -6.59 -16.82
CA GLY A 462 -46.51 -5.76 -17.94
C GLY A 462 -46.22 -6.47 -19.27
N PRO A 463 -46.68 -5.90 -20.40
CA PRO A 463 -46.51 -6.50 -21.71
C PRO A 463 -45.10 -6.23 -22.26
N GLY A 464 -44.42 -7.28 -22.73
CA GLY A 464 -43.43 -7.13 -23.80
C GLY A 464 -41.95 -7.38 -23.50
N LYS A 465 -41.54 -7.86 -22.33
CA LYS A 465 -40.14 -8.32 -22.12
C LYS A 465 -40.08 -9.78 -21.71
N LYS A 466 -39.90 -10.66 -22.70
CA LYS A 466 -39.51 -12.06 -22.47
C LYS A 466 -38.04 -12.07 -22.05
N PHE A 467 -37.71 -12.66 -20.90
CA PHE A 467 -36.33 -12.99 -20.54
C PHE A 467 -35.97 -14.31 -21.23
N PRO A 468 -35.09 -14.32 -22.26
CA PRO A 468 -34.68 -15.57 -22.92
C PRO A 468 -34.04 -16.54 -21.93
N TYR A 469 -33.37 -16.01 -20.91
CA TYR A 469 -32.67 -16.77 -19.88
C TYR A 469 -33.62 -17.57 -18.96
N VAL A 470 -34.82 -17.05 -18.66
CA VAL A 470 -35.77 -17.73 -17.75
C VAL A 470 -36.53 -18.83 -18.48
N ILE A 471 -36.87 -18.63 -19.76
CA ILE A 471 -37.48 -19.67 -20.60
C ILE A 471 -36.47 -20.78 -20.92
N GLN A 472 -35.20 -20.41 -21.11
CA GLN A 472 -34.12 -21.37 -21.32
C GLN A 472 -33.89 -22.24 -20.09
N LEU A 473 -33.80 -21.63 -18.89
CA LEU A 473 -33.73 -22.38 -17.62
C LEU A 473 -34.97 -23.25 -17.36
N ALA A 474 -36.17 -22.78 -17.72
CA ALA A 474 -37.38 -23.59 -17.56
C ALA A 474 -37.44 -24.80 -18.51
N ARG A 475 -36.83 -24.70 -19.70
CA ARG A 475 -36.69 -25.83 -20.64
C ARG A 475 -35.57 -26.79 -20.23
N GLU A 476 -34.46 -26.28 -19.70
CA GLU A 476 -33.34 -27.08 -19.21
C GLU A 476 -33.71 -27.92 -17.98
N GLU A 477 -34.71 -27.48 -17.21
CA GLU A 477 -35.22 -28.15 -16.01
C GLU A 477 -36.54 -28.94 -16.22
N ASN A 478 -37.02 -29.09 -17.47
CA ASN A 478 -38.29 -29.77 -17.82
C ASN A 478 -39.56 -29.23 -17.12
N LEU A 479 -39.63 -27.91 -16.92
CA LEU A 479 -40.76 -27.23 -16.29
C LEU A 479 -41.65 -26.48 -17.30
N LEU A 480 -41.38 -26.64 -18.60
CA LEU A 480 -42.15 -26.17 -19.75
C LEU A 480 -42.19 -27.21 -20.88
#